data_AF-A0A3R7M5H7-F1
#
_entry.id   AF-A0A3R7M5H7-F1
#
_cell.length_a   1.000
_cell.length_b   1.000
_cell.length_c   1.000
_cell.angle_alpha   90.00
_cell.angle_beta   90.00
_cell.angle_gamma   90.00
#
_symmetry.space_group_name_H-M   'P 1'
#
loop_
_entity.id
_entity.type
_entity.pdbx_description
1 polymer ?
#
loop_
_entity_poly.entity_id
_entity_poly.type
_entity_poly.pdbx_seq_one_letter_code
_entity_poly.pdbx_strand_id
1 'polypeptide(L)'
;MYLEEGDAPALAKLTKEREERLVARLHDQSMAHRQETLRELETRFYPTMPPKRLTKETIENSVMRQVNQEMAVRQAAREEREARIQESYKTRKLPAEEVEKSVECLYTQSIERKKAIMEENRKRYLYVGPPVIHKKSSHIREYVTHLAMPKKREFTVDEINKIYGLATKSAKEAGASDRLDAAAAAAAAAGEAQHESQR
;
A
#
# COMPACT_ATOMS: atom_id res chain seq x y z
N MET A 1 -87.75 -6.39 22.72
CA MET A 1 -87.53 -5.04 22.15
C MET A 1 -86.05 -4.94 21.87
N TYR A 2 -85.61 -5.29 20.67
CA TYR A 2 -84.19 -5.26 20.30
C TYR A 2 -83.79 -3.83 19.90
N LEU A 3 -82.63 -3.39 20.39
CA LEU A 3 -82.00 -2.12 20.06
C LEU A 3 -81.46 -2.19 18.64
N GLU A 4 -81.83 -1.20 17.83
CA GLU A 4 -81.48 -1.08 16.43
C GLU A 4 -79.97 -0.85 16.24
N GLU A 5 -79.45 -1.52 15.22
CA GLU A 5 -78.06 -1.50 14.79
C GLU A 5 -77.66 -0.08 14.37
N GLY A 6 -76.49 0.38 14.84
CA GLY A 6 -75.94 1.68 14.47
C GLY A 6 -75.60 1.73 12.99
N ASP A 7 -76.40 2.48 12.23
CA ASP A 7 -76.14 2.89 10.85
C ASP A 7 -74.81 3.67 10.77
N ALA A 8 -73.76 2.98 10.31
CA ALA A 8 -72.65 3.65 9.67
C ALA A 8 -73.20 4.38 8.43
N PRO A 9 -72.94 5.69 8.24
CA PRO A 9 -73.48 6.39 7.09
C PRO A 9 -72.94 5.74 5.82
N ALA A 10 -73.85 5.10 5.09
CA ALA A 10 -73.60 4.48 3.81
C ALA A 10 -72.84 5.45 2.92
N LEU A 11 -71.68 5.01 2.42
CA LEU A 11 -70.88 5.65 1.38
C LEU A 11 -71.80 6.27 0.32
N ALA A 12 -71.97 7.59 0.38
CA ALA A 12 -72.63 8.34 -0.67
C ALA A 12 -71.80 8.14 -1.94
N LYS A 13 -72.26 7.22 -2.81
CA LYS A 13 -71.60 6.88 -4.07
C LYS A 13 -71.40 8.19 -4.84
N LEU A 14 -70.15 8.62 -4.96
CA LEU A 14 -69.81 9.80 -5.74
C LEU A 14 -70.26 9.55 -7.18
N THR A 15 -70.79 10.58 -7.82
CA THR A 15 -71.06 10.50 -9.25
C THR A 15 -69.72 10.35 -9.98
N LYS A 16 -69.68 9.58 -11.06
CA LYS A 16 -68.45 9.31 -11.84
C LYS A 16 -67.69 10.59 -12.18
N GLU A 17 -68.40 11.66 -12.55
CA GLU A 17 -67.80 12.97 -12.83
C GLU A 17 -67.09 13.61 -11.62
N ARG A 18 -67.61 13.40 -10.40
CA ARG A 18 -66.96 13.90 -9.18
C ARG A 18 -65.74 13.08 -8.81
N GLU A 19 -65.78 11.77 -9.08
CA GLU A 19 -64.63 10.87 -8.91
C GLU A 19 -63.51 11.26 -9.86
N GLU A 20 -63.80 11.46 -11.14
CA GLU A 20 -62.82 11.90 -12.15
C GLU A 20 -62.16 13.24 -11.77
N ARG A 21 -62.96 14.22 -11.29
CA ARG A 21 -62.43 15.50 -10.79
C ARG A 21 -61.60 15.38 -9.52
N LEU A 22 -61.90 14.40 -8.67
CA LEU A 22 -61.10 14.13 -7.48
C LEU A 22 -59.77 13.46 -7.87
N VAL A 23 -59.82 12.47 -8.76
CA VAL A 23 -58.65 11.77 -9.29
C VAL A 23 -57.71 12.75 -9.99
N ALA A 24 -58.23 13.65 -10.83
CA ALA A 24 -57.43 14.67 -11.49
C ALA A 24 -56.71 15.59 -10.48
N ARG A 25 -57.44 16.08 -9.47
CA ARG A 25 -56.85 16.94 -8.43
C ARG A 25 -55.77 16.22 -7.61
N LEU A 26 -56.01 14.97 -7.24
CA LEU A 26 -55.04 14.17 -6.49
C LEU A 26 -53.81 13.84 -7.35
N HIS A 27 -54.02 13.55 -8.62
CA HIS A 27 -52.94 13.36 -9.58
C HIS A 27 -52.08 14.62 -9.72
N ASP A 28 -52.70 15.78 -9.89
CA ASP A 28 -51.98 17.05 -10.05
C ASP A 28 -51.20 17.41 -8.78
N GLN A 29 -51.79 17.19 -7.60
CA GLN A 29 -51.09 17.34 -6.31
C GLN A 29 -49.91 16.38 -6.19
N SER A 30 -50.07 15.12 -6.58
CA SER A 30 -48.99 14.14 -6.58
C SER A 30 -47.87 14.51 -7.56
N MET A 31 -48.22 15.04 -8.72
CA MET A 31 -47.24 15.46 -9.73
C MET A 31 -46.48 16.71 -9.27
N ALA A 32 -47.15 17.68 -8.64
CA ALA A 32 -46.51 18.85 -8.06
C ALA A 32 -45.51 18.44 -6.96
N HIS A 33 -45.92 17.58 -6.03
CA HIS A 33 -45.04 17.08 -4.97
C HIS A 33 -43.82 16.31 -5.52
N ARG A 34 -44.03 15.50 -6.57
CA ARG A 34 -42.94 14.79 -7.27
C ARG A 34 -41.98 15.76 -7.97
N GLN A 35 -42.48 16.84 -8.54
CA GLN A 35 -41.64 17.85 -9.19
C GLN A 35 -40.81 18.65 -8.17
N GLU A 36 -41.40 19.01 -7.03
CA GLU A 36 -40.69 19.70 -5.94
C GLU A 36 -39.57 18.83 -5.37
N THR A 37 -39.86 17.56 -5.07
CA THR A 37 -38.85 16.61 -4.58
C THR A 37 -37.73 16.38 -5.60
N LEU A 38 -38.04 16.31 -6.90
CA LEU A 38 -37.00 16.23 -7.94
C LEU A 38 -36.11 17.48 -7.96
N ARG A 39 -36.68 18.69 -7.84
CA ARG A 39 -35.89 19.93 -7.76
C ARG A 39 -35.00 19.99 -6.52
N GLU A 40 -35.50 19.54 -5.38
CA GLU A 40 -34.72 19.44 -4.14
C GLU A 40 -33.55 18.44 -4.31
N LEU A 41 -33.78 17.29 -4.94
CA LEU A 41 -32.73 16.31 -5.22
C LEU A 41 -31.73 16.84 -6.26
N GLU A 42 -32.20 17.51 -7.31
CA GLU A 42 -31.34 18.16 -8.32
C GLU A 42 -30.43 19.20 -7.66
N THR A 43 -30.97 20.07 -6.83
CA THR A 43 -30.16 21.07 -6.10
C THR A 43 -29.19 20.44 -5.10
N ARG A 44 -29.54 19.31 -4.49
CA ARG A 44 -28.71 18.60 -3.51
C ARG A 44 -27.58 17.78 -4.15
N PHE A 45 -27.86 17.06 -5.23
CA PHE A 45 -26.90 16.16 -5.90
C PHE A 45 -26.14 16.84 -7.03
N TYR A 46 -26.76 17.82 -7.69
CA TYR A 46 -26.17 18.58 -8.79
C TYR A 46 -26.36 20.07 -8.54
N PRO A 47 -25.71 20.63 -7.50
CA PRO A 47 -25.68 22.07 -7.31
C PRO A 47 -25.09 22.68 -8.57
N THR A 48 -25.95 23.26 -9.41
CA THR A 48 -25.56 23.90 -10.66
C THR A 48 -24.73 25.11 -10.31
N MET A 49 -23.40 24.93 -10.26
CA MET A 49 -22.51 26.06 -10.06
C MET A 49 -22.70 27.02 -11.24
N PRO A 50 -22.94 28.32 -10.98
CA PRO A 50 -22.99 29.29 -12.05
C PRO A 50 -21.63 29.30 -12.75
N PRO A 51 -21.59 29.40 -14.09
CA PRO A 51 -20.34 29.45 -14.82
C PRO A 51 -19.54 30.66 -14.36
N LYS A 52 -18.43 30.41 -13.66
CA LYS A 52 -17.51 31.46 -13.20
C LYS A 52 -16.81 32.05 -14.43
N ARG A 53 -17.39 33.13 -14.97
CA ARG A 53 -16.78 33.89 -16.06
C ARG A 53 -15.75 34.85 -15.47
N LEU A 54 -14.52 34.77 -15.97
CA LEU A 54 -13.49 35.75 -15.69
C LEU A 54 -13.83 37.06 -16.39
N THR A 55 -13.41 38.20 -15.82
CA THR A 55 -13.58 39.50 -16.48
C THR A 55 -12.68 39.57 -17.71
N LYS A 56 -13.09 40.29 -18.75
CA LYS A 56 -12.32 40.41 -20.00
C LYS A 56 -10.88 40.89 -19.76
N GLU A 57 -10.72 41.88 -18.88
CA GLU A 57 -9.42 42.42 -18.47
C GLU A 57 -8.49 41.36 -17.88
N THR A 58 -9.01 40.42 -17.07
CA THR A 58 -8.17 39.34 -16.50
C THR A 58 -7.72 38.35 -17.56
N ILE A 59 -8.55 38.09 -18.57
CA ILE A 59 -8.20 37.23 -19.70
C ILE A 59 -7.14 37.92 -20.56
N GLU A 60 -7.36 39.19 -20.93
CA GLU A 60 -6.44 39.99 -21.72
C GLU A 60 -5.07 40.09 -21.05
N ASN A 61 -5.02 40.39 -19.75
CA ASN A 61 -3.77 40.43 -18.98
C ASN A 61 -3.04 39.09 -18.96
N SER A 62 -3.78 37.98 -18.83
CA SER A 62 -3.19 36.64 -18.86
C SER A 62 -2.61 36.32 -20.25
N VAL A 63 -3.33 36.65 -21.31
CA VAL A 63 -2.88 36.43 -22.70
C VAL A 63 -1.64 37.28 -22.99
N MET A 64 -1.66 38.57 -22.63
CA MET A 64 -0.50 39.45 -22.80
C MET A 64 0.73 38.90 -22.06
N ARG A 65 0.57 38.44 -20.81
CA ARG A 65 1.68 37.83 -20.05
C ARG A 65 2.26 36.62 -20.77
N GLN A 66 1.41 35.73 -21.26
CA GLN A 66 1.83 34.53 -21.98
C GLN A 66 2.56 34.87 -23.28
N VAL A 67 2.01 35.79 -24.07
CA VAL A 67 2.63 36.24 -25.32
C VAL A 67 3.98 36.91 -25.03
N ASN A 68 4.06 37.78 -24.03
CA ASN A 68 5.31 38.46 -23.67
C ASN A 68 6.39 37.47 -23.23
N GLN A 69 6.03 36.46 -22.43
CA GLN A 69 6.96 35.41 -22.03
C GLN A 69 7.46 34.62 -23.25
N GLU A 70 6.56 34.26 -24.16
CA GLU A 70 6.88 33.49 -25.35
C GLU A 70 7.76 34.30 -26.32
N MET A 71 7.47 35.60 -26.48
CA MET A 71 8.26 36.53 -27.26
C MET A 71 9.65 36.75 -26.66
N ALA A 72 9.77 36.86 -25.34
CA ALA A 72 11.07 36.97 -24.66
C ALA A 72 11.92 35.71 -24.88
N VAL A 73 11.33 34.51 -24.77
CA VAL A 73 12.03 33.25 -25.05
C VAL A 73 12.47 33.18 -26.52
N ARG A 74 11.61 33.58 -27.46
CA ARG A 74 11.96 33.61 -28.89
C ARG A 74 13.07 34.61 -29.19
N GLN A 75 13.06 35.78 -28.54
CA GLN A 75 14.10 36.79 -28.69
C GLN A 75 15.44 36.27 -28.15
N ALA A 76 15.45 35.74 -26.92
CA ALA A 76 16.66 35.14 -26.33
C ALA A 76 17.23 34.01 -27.20
N ALA A 77 16.37 33.13 -27.74
CA ALA A 77 16.81 32.05 -28.64
C ALA A 77 17.39 32.58 -29.97
N ARG A 78 16.85 33.68 -30.50
CA ARG A 78 17.39 34.34 -31.69
C ARG A 78 18.74 34.98 -31.40
N GLU A 79 18.84 35.72 -30.31
CA GLU A 79 20.09 36.36 -29.87
C GLU A 79 21.18 35.32 -29.60
N GLU A 80 20.86 34.22 -28.92
CA GLU A 80 21.81 33.12 -28.69
C GLU A 80 22.25 32.48 -30.01
N ARG A 81 21.33 32.28 -30.94
CA ARG A 81 21.65 31.75 -32.27
C ARG A 81 22.56 32.71 -33.05
N GLU A 82 22.27 34.00 -33.03
CA GLU A 82 23.09 35.01 -33.67
C GLU A 82 24.47 35.10 -33.03
N ALA A 83 24.58 35.03 -31.70
CA ALA A 83 25.84 34.97 -30.98
C ALA A 83 26.66 33.75 -31.39
N ARG A 84 26.06 32.55 -31.42
CA ARG A 84 26.71 31.31 -31.89
C ARG A 84 27.18 31.42 -33.34
N ILE A 85 26.38 32.04 -34.22
CA ILE A 85 26.74 32.26 -35.61
C ILE A 85 27.95 33.22 -35.69
N GLN A 86 27.93 34.34 -34.96
CA GLN A 86 29.05 35.28 -34.89
C GLN A 86 30.33 34.63 -34.34
N GLU A 87 30.20 33.75 -33.35
CA GLU A 87 31.32 32.95 -32.84
C GLU A 87 31.83 31.96 -33.89
N SER A 88 30.96 31.30 -34.65
CA SER A 88 31.36 30.36 -35.70
C SER A 88 32.14 31.01 -36.85
N TYR A 89 31.87 32.29 -37.14
CA TYR A 89 32.65 33.06 -38.12
C TYR A 89 34.05 33.41 -37.62
N LYS A 90 34.30 33.35 -36.30
CA LYS A 90 35.64 33.50 -35.75
C LYS A 90 36.34 32.14 -35.90
N THR A 91 37.18 32.01 -36.91
CA THR A 91 38.05 30.84 -37.11
C THR A 91 39.12 30.77 -36.03
N ARG A 92 38.73 30.36 -34.82
CA ARG A 92 39.65 30.13 -33.72
C ARG A 92 40.32 28.78 -33.92
N LYS A 93 41.61 28.79 -34.26
CA LYS A 93 42.43 27.58 -34.20
C LYS A 93 42.59 27.22 -32.72
N LEU A 94 42.04 26.08 -32.32
CA LEU A 94 42.23 25.57 -30.97
C LEU A 94 43.70 25.12 -30.82
N PRO A 95 44.40 25.49 -29.73
CA PRO A 95 45.72 24.94 -29.43
C PRO A 95 45.62 23.44 -29.15
N ALA A 96 46.67 22.68 -29.47
CA ALA A 96 46.69 21.23 -29.30
C ALA A 96 46.34 20.79 -27.86
N GLU A 97 46.80 21.55 -26.86
CA GLU A 97 46.53 21.28 -25.44
C GLU A 97 45.02 21.35 -25.09
N GLU A 98 44.27 22.27 -25.71
CA GLU A 98 42.82 22.35 -25.47
C GLU A 98 42.09 21.17 -26.10
N VAL A 99 42.56 20.70 -27.26
CA VAL A 99 42.03 19.49 -27.91
C VAL A 99 42.28 18.27 -27.03
N GLU A 100 43.51 18.09 -26.54
CA GLU A 100 43.86 16.98 -25.65
C GLU A 100 43.01 16.96 -24.38
N LYS A 101 42.87 18.12 -23.71
CA LYS A 101 41.99 18.26 -22.54
C LYS A 101 40.52 17.94 -22.85
N SER A 102 40.02 18.37 -24.01
CA SER A 102 38.65 18.08 -24.42
C SER A 102 38.43 16.59 -24.66
N VAL A 103 39.40 15.92 -25.30
CA VAL A 103 39.35 14.47 -25.56
C VAL A 103 39.41 13.69 -24.26
N GLU A 104 40.31 14.07 -23.36
CA GLU A 104 40.43 13.45 -22.04
C GLU A 104 39.11 13.59 -21.24
N CYS A 105 38.53 14.79 -21.21
CA CYS A 105 37.26 15.05 -20.54
C CYS A 105 36.10 14.23 -21.13
N LEU A 106 36.02 14.14 -22.47
CA LEU A 106 35.00 13.32 -23.13
C LEU A 106 35.18 11.82 -22.82
N TYR A 107 36.44 11.37 -22.78
CA TYR A 107 36.76 9.99 -22.45
C TYR A 107 36.37 9.65 -21.02
N THR A 108 36.75 10.47 -20.03
CA THR A 108 36.41 10.26 -18.62
C THR A 108 34.90 10.28 -18.40
N GLN A 109 34.19 11.26 -18.95
CA GLN A 109 32.72 11.32 -18.90
C GLN A 109 32.06 10.08 -19.52
N SER A 110 32.61 9.57 -20.63
CA SER A 110 32.07 8.36 -21.27
C SER A 110 32.25 7.12 -20.41
N ILE A 111 33.38 7.01 -19.70
CA ILE A 111 33.64 5.91 -18.76
C ILE A 111 32.70 6.00 -17.57
N GLU A 112 32.52 7.19 -17.00
CA GLU A 112 31.60 7.42 -15.87
C GLU A 112 30.17 7.05 -16.23
N ARG A 113 29.68 7.49 -17.40
CA ARG A 113 28.35 7.10 -17.90
C ARG A 113 28.24 5.59 -18.08
N LYS A 114 29.25 4.93 -18.65
CA LYS A 114 29.25 3.46 -18.79
C LYS A 114 29.24 2.76 -17.43
N LYS A 115 30.00 3.24 -16.45
CA LYS A 115 30.01 2.70 -15.08
C LYS A 115 28.63 2.84 -14.43
N ALA A 116 28.02 4.01 -14.51
CA ALA A 116 26.68 4.25 -13.98
C ALA A 116 25.64 3.30 -14.61
N ILE A 117 25.65 3.17 -15.94
CA ILE A 117 24.74 2.24 -16.65
C ILE A 117 24.99 0.78 -16.22
N MET A 118 26.25 0.38 -16.07
CA MET A 118 26.60 -0.97 -15.61
C MET A 118 26.11 -1.24 -14.19
N GLU A 119 26.21 -0.27 -13.29
CA GLU A 119 25.69 -0.37 -11.92
C GLU A 119 24.16 -0.44 -11.90
N GLU A 120 23.48 0.38 -12.69
CA GLU A 120 22.02 0.31 -12.84
C GLU A 120 21.57 -1.05 -13.39
N ASN A 121 22.27 -1.57 -14.41
CA ASN A 121 21.98 -2.88 -14.96
C ASN A 121 22.24 -4.00 -13.95
N ARG A 122 23.31 -3.91 -13.15
CA ARG A 122 23.56 -4.85 -12.04
C ARG A 122 22.40 -4.79 -11.03
N LYS A 123 21.96 -3.60 -10.64
CA LYS A 123 20.82 -3.46 -9.71
C LYS A 123 19.52 -4.05 -10.26
N ARG A 124 19.26 -3.90 -11.57
CA ARG A 124 18.01 -4.34 -12.21
C ARG A 124 18.00 -5.83 -12.56
N TYR A 125 19.11 -6.37 -13.02
CA TYR A 125 19.16 -7.68 -13.66
C TYR A 125 20.06 -8.70 -12.95
N LEU A 126 20.93 -8.27 -12.04
CA LEU A 126 21.70 -9.22 -11.24
C LEU A 126 20.79 -9.71 -10.11
N TYR A 127 20.28 -10.94 -10.28
CA TYR A 127 19.61 -11.65 -9.19
C TYR A 127 20.62 -11.92 -8.08
N VAL A 128 20.61 -11.08 -7.04
CA VAL A 128 21.31 -11.38 -5.79
C VAL A 128 20.47 -12.46 -5.11
N GLY A 129 20.94 -13.71 -5.20
CA GLY A 129 20.27 -14.83 -4.54
C GLY A 129 20.10 -14.58 -3.04
N PRO A 130 19.18 -15.31 -2.38
CA PRO A 130 18.97 -15.17 -0.95
C PRO A 130 20.32 -15.31 -0.21
N PRO A 131 20.58 -14.49 0.83
CA PRO A 131 21.81 -14.62 1.60
C PRO A 131 21.94 -16.04 2.12
N VAL A 132 23.14 -16.62 2.00
CA VAL A 132 23.41 -17.99 2.46
C VAL A 132 23.31 -17.99 3.99
N ILE A 133 22.17 -18.49 4.51
CA ILE A 133 21.96 -18.65 5.94
C ILE A 133 22.77 -19.86 6.40
N HIS A 134 23.98 -19.63 6.89
CA HIS A 134 24.78 -20.66 7.55
C HIS A 134 24.13 -20.99 8.91
N LYS A 135 23.34 -22.07 8.95
CA LYS A 135 22.80 -22.60 10.21
C LYS A 135 23.95 -23.16 11.05
N LYS A 136 23.91 -22.91 12.36
CA LYS A 136 24.88 -23.47 13.32
C LYS A 136 24.84 -25.01 13.25
N SER A 137 26.01 -25.65 13.30
CA SER A 137 26.15 -27.11 13.20
C SER A 137 25.39 -27.86 14.30
N SER A 138 25.19 -27.24 15.47
CA SER A 138 24.37 -27.79 16.56
C SER A 138 22.92 -28.03 16.12
N HIS A 139 22.32 -27.06 15.42
CA HIS A 139 20.92 -27.12 15.01
C HIS A 139 20.68 -28.16 13.90
N ILE A 140 21.69 -28.37 13.06
CA ILE A 140 21.68 -29.43 12.05
C ILE A 140 21.72 -30.80 12.73
N ARG A 141 22.55 -30.96 13.78
CA ARG A 141 22.64 -32.21 14.54
C ARG A 141 21.33 -32.54 15.26
N GLU A 142 20.70 -31.56 15.92
CA GLU A 142 19.39 -31.72 16.57
C GLU A 142 18.29 -32.14 15.58
N TYR A 143 18.26 -31.52 14.40
CA TYR A 143 17.28 -31.88 13.38
C TYR A 143 17.46 -33.31 12.87
N VAL A 144 18.71 -33.73 12.66
CA VAL A 144 19.04 -35.10 12.23
C VAL A 144 18.69 -36.13 13.31
N THR A 145 18.92 -35.82 14.58
CA THR A 145 18.55 -36.73 15.67
C THR A 145 17.04 -36.92 15.76
N HIS A 146 16.24 -35.86 15.55
CA HIS A 146 14.78 -35.99 15.49
C HIS A 146 14.28 -36.81 14.29
N LEU A 147 14.95 -36.73 13.14
CA LEU A 147 14.64 -37.58 11.98
C LEU A 147 15.03 -39.04 12.20
N ALA A 148 16.07 -39.30 12.98
CA ALA A 148 16.58 -40.63 13.28
C ALA A 148 15.75 -41.40 14.32
N MET A 149 14.86 -40.73 15.05
CA MET A 149 13.99 -41.42 16.01
C MET A 149 12.91 -42.23 15.26
N PRO A 150 12.74 -43.53 15.56
CA PRO A 150 11.67 -44.34 14.98
C PRO A 150 10.31 -43.76 15.33
N LYS A 151 9.51 -43.38 14.32
CA LYS A 151 8.16 -42.84 14.51
C LYS A 151 7.16 -43.86 15.08
N LYS A 152 7.49 -45.15 14.96
CA LYS A 152 6.69 -46.26 15.51
C LYS A 152 7.32 -46.66 16.84
N ARG A 153 6.65 -46.31 17.93
CA ARG A 153 6.96 -46.81 19.27
C ARG A 153 6.12 -48.06 19.50
N GLU A 154 6.77 -49.17 19.85
CA GLU A 154 6.06 -50.35 20.33
C GLU A 154 5.52 -50.02 21.73
N PHE A 155 4.19 -50.01 21.86
CA PHE A 155 3.55 -49.80 23.15
C PHE A 155 3.44 -51.14 23.87
N THR A 156 3.81 -51.14 25.15
CA THR A 156 3.56 -52.31 26.02
C THR A 156 2.07 -52.43 26.32
N VAL A 157 1.60 -53.65 26.61
CA VAL A 157 0.18 -53.90 26.93
C VAL A 157 -0.29 -53.05 28.12
N ASP A 158 0.61 -52.74 29.06
CA ASP A 158 0.32 -51.88 30.21
C ASP A 158 0.11 -50.40 29.82
N GLU A 159 0.91 -49.88 28.90
CA GLU A 159 0.73 -48.52 28.36
C GLU A 159 -0.58 -48.43 27.57
N ILE A 160 -0.90 -49.47 26.79
CA ILE A 160 -2.17 -49.57 26.05
C ILE A 160 -3.35 -49.60 27.03
N ASN A 161 -3.28 -50.43 28.08
CA ASN A 161 -4.32 -50.53 29.10
C ASN A 161 -4.51 -49.21 29.87
N LYS A 162 -3.44 -48.42 30.03
CA LYS A 162 -3.51 -47.08 30.62
C LYS A 162 -4.19 -46.06 29.70
N ILE A 163 -3.93 -46.11 28.39
CA ILE A 163 -4.56 -45.25 27.39
C ILE A 163 -6.07 -45.56 27.28
N TYR A 164 -6.44 -46.84 27.30
CA TYR A 164 -7.82 -47.28 27.16
C TYR A 164 -8.61 -47.35 28.47
N GLY A 165 -8.00 -47.00 29.61
CA GLY A 165 -8.67 -47.02 30.92
C GLY A 165 -9.10 -48.44 31.36
N LEU A 166 -8.53 -49.48 30.75
CA LEU A 166 -8.79 -50.89 31.06
C LEU A 166 -8.02 -51.38 32.28
N ALA A 167 -7.11 -50.55 32.80
CA ALA A 167 -6.51 -50.76 34.10
C ALA A 167 -7.60 -50.70 35.17
N THR A 168 -8.11 -51.85 35.57
CA THR A 168 -8.99 -51.99 36.72
C THR A 168 -8.24 -51.44 37.92
N LYS A 169 -8.65 -50.26 38.39
CA LYS A 169 -8.31 -49.77 39.72
C LYS A 169 -8.98 -50.70 40.72
N SER A 170 -8.40 -51.88 40.90
CA SER A 170 -8.66 -52.71 42.07
C SER A 170 -8.15 -51.91 43.26
N ALA A 171 -9.11 -51.35 43.98
CA ALA A 171 -8.89 -50.57 45.17
C ALA A 171 -8.14 -51.42 46.20
N LYS A 172 -6.86 -51.11 46.42
CA LYS A 172 -6.21 -51.36 47.70
C LYS A 172 -4.90 -50.57 47.83
N GLU A 173 -4.91 -49.74 48.88
CA GLU A 173 -3.78 -49.40 49.75
C GLU A 173 -2.67 -48.52 49.14
N ALA A 174 -2.66 -47.22 49.41
CA ALA A 174 -2.26 -46.57 50.67
C ALA A 174 -0.74 -46.57 50.90
N GLY A 175 -0.18 -45.36 50.99
CA GLY A 175 0.93 -45.08 51.91
C GLY A 175 2.28 -44.71 51.29
N ALA A 176 2.89 -43.69 51.92
CA ALA A 176 4.29 -43.28 51.90
C ALA A 176 4.76 -42.44 50.68
N SER A 177 4.80 -41.11 50.75
CA SER A 177 5.66 -40.20 51.56
C SER A 177 7.08 -40.03 51.02
N ASP A 178 7.40 -38.78 50.69
CA ASP A 178 8.62 -38.02 51.02
C ASP A 178 10.02 -38.56 50.65
N ARG A 179 10.75 -37.74 49.88
CA ARG A 179 12.13 -37.27 50.14
C ARG A 179 12.59 -36.36 48.98
N LEU A 180 12.66 -35.03 49.19
CA LEU A 180 13.79 -34.24 49.72
C LEU A 180 14.96 -34.05 48.74
N ASP A 181 15.03 -32.82 48.22
CA ASP A 181 16.13 -31.86 48.36
C ASP A 181 17.58 -32.20 47.98
N ALA A 182 18.07 -31.35 47.07
CA ALA A 182 19.30 -30.53 47.20
C ALA A 182 20.70 -31.08 46.84
N ALA A 183 21.56 -30.10 46.53
CA ALA A 183 23.02 -30.08 46.30
C ALA A 183 23.46 -30.27 44.82
N ALA A 184 24.34 -29.47 44.22
CA ALA A 184 25.23 -28.39 44.65
C ALA A 184 25.56 -27.52 43.40
N ALA A 185 25.45 -26.19 43.39
CA ALA A 185 26.37 -25.21 43.98
C ALA A 185 27.87 -25.46 43.70
N ALA A 186 28.40 -24.62 42.79
CA ALA A 186 29.72 -23.99 42.80
C ALA A 186 31.00 -24.84 42.69
N ALA A 187 31.71 -24.67 41.57
CA ALA A 187 33.19 -24.66 41.54
C ALA A 187 33.74 -23.80 40.38
N ALA A 188 34.51 -22.76 40.75
CA ALA A 188 35.59 -22.05 40.03
C ALA A 188 35.31 -21.50 38.62
N ALA A 189 35.34 -20.19 38.29
CA ALA A 189 36.14 -19.05 38.75
C ALA A 189 37.66 -19.30 38.79
N ALA A 190 38.37 -18.96 37.69
CA ALA A 190 39.67 -18.25 37.64
C ALA A 190 40.38 -18.43 36.28
N GLY A 191 41.07 -17.37 35.80
CA GLY A 191 42.08 -17.40 34.72
C GLY A 191 41.75 -16.44 33.56
N GLU A 192 42.06 -15.13 33.65
CA GLU A 192 43.33 -14.48 33.25
C GLU A 192 43.64 -14.67 31.74
N ALA A 193 43.49 -13.64 30.90
CA ALA A 193 44.41 -12.50 30.66
C ALA A 193 45.49 -12.78 29.58
N GLN A 194 45.50 -11.88 28.58
CA GLN A 194 46.62 -11.46 27.71
C GLN A 194 47.18 -12.36 26.60
N HIS A 195 47.10 -11.83 25.37
CA HIS A 195 48.14 -11.85 24.31
C HIS A 195 47.58 -10.95 23.18
N GLU A 196 47.92 -9.68 23.01
CA GLU A 196 49.22 -9.07 22.66
C GLU A 196 49.99 -9.74 21.51
N SER A 197 50.14 -8.95 20.44
CA SER A 197 51.26 -8.93 19.48
C SER A 197 51.32 -10.06 18.44
N GLN A 198 51.13 -9.71 17.16
CA GLN A 198 52.23 -9.70 16.19
C GLN A 198 51.77 -9.29 14.77
N ARG A 199 52.44 -8.23 14.28
CA ARG A 199 52.82 -7.90 12.89
C ARG A 199 51.76 -7.43 11.90
#